data_AF-A0A1V5CUU6-F1
#
_entry.id   AF-A0A1V5CUU6-F1
#
_cell.length_a   1.000
_cell.length_b   1.000
_cell.length_c   1.000
_cell.angle_alpha   90.00
_cell.angle_beta   90.00
_cell.angle_gamma   90.00
#
_symmetry.space_group_name_H-M   'P 1'
#
loop_
_entity.id
_entity.type
_entity.pdbx_description
1 polymer ?
#
loop_
_entity_poly.entity_id
_entity_poly.type
_entity_poly.pdbx_seq_one_letter_code
_entity_poly.pdbx_strand_id
1 'polypeptide(L)'
;MPLTFKSLSHGEIPFGFFNIETDMVLLDNHFFFASDMAVHVVGMAMGESGTTCTQEWDVYVLEEARIGNLMGAISGVDLHGFIGEVYSHFPFPCDPDEFKQNPEGYTRRELVEGIVQRYAKPSRIAVALDPGAKTIRIGQYLFDDKGFRHLLNYLWIGGYPKWKAGMQPGYIIEMKNAVEISRSPFFRDTAFD
;
A
#
# COMPACT_ATOMS: atom_id res chain seq x y z
N MET A 1 -4.87 -5.18 7.47
CA MET A 1 -5.72 -4.15 8.10
C MET A 1 -4.94 -2.88 8.23
N PRO A 2 -5.47 -1.74 7.76
CA PRO A 2 -4.75 -0.49 7.75
C PRO A 2 -4.42 -0.08 9.18
N LEU A 3 -3.19 0.40 9.38
CA LEU A 3 -2.74 0.99 10.64
C LEU A 3 -2.40 2.45 10.44
N THR A 4 -2.22 3.16 11.54
CA THR A 4 -1.79 4.54 11.53
C THR A 4 -0.27 4.64 11.42
N PHE A 5 0.20 5.45 10.48
CA PHE A 5 1.62 5.74 10.26
C PHE A 5 1.88 7.23 10.34
N LYS A 6 3.08 7.59 10.82
CA LYS A 6 3.49 8.98 10.96
C LYS A 6 4.01 9.52 9.63
N SER A 7 3.39 10.58 9.14
CA SER A 7 3.91 11.46 8.10
C SER A 7 4.50 12.73 8.73
N LEU A 8 5.46 13.35 8.06
CA LEU A 8 6.03 14.64 8.46
C LEU A 8 5.09 15.82 8.22
N SER A 9 4.09 15.64 7.35
CA SER A 9 3.24 16.71 6.81
C SER A 9 1.83 16.73 7.41
N HIS A 10 1.24 15.55 7.64
CA HIS A 10 -0.18 15.40 8.02
C HIS A 10 -0.35 14.67 9.36
N GLY A 11 0.75 14.44 10.10
CA GLY A 11 0.73 13.68 11.33
C GLY A 11 0.41 12.21 11.06
N GLU A 12 -0.52 11.66 11.83
CA GLU A 12 -0.92 10.27 11.78
C GLU A 12 -1.95 10.02 10.66
N ILE A 13 -1.61 9.14 9.72
CA ILE A 13 -2.45 8.81 8.55
C ILE A 13 -2.62 7.30 8.40
N PRO A 14 -3.79 6.81 7.94
CA PRO A 14 -4.01 5.38 7.78
C PRO A 14 -3.30 4.86 6.53
N PHE A 15 -2.64 3.70 6.65
CA PHE A 15 -2.04 2.98 5.53
C PHE A 15 -2.19 1.47 5.69
N GLY A 16 -2.49 0.79 4.58
CA GLY A 16 -2.36 -0.66 4.47
C GLY A 16 -3.51 -1.35 3.75
N PHE A 17 -3.44 -2.69 3.68
CA PHE A 17 -4.51 -3.54 3.14
C PHE A 17 -5.81 -3.37 3.92
N PHE A 18 -6.88 -3.03 3.21
CA PHE A 18 -8.23 -2.94 3.77
C PHE A 18 -9.06 -4.20 3.57
N ASN A 19 -8.63 -5.14 2.72
CA ASN A 19 -9.26 -6.45 2.54
C ASN A 19 -8.17 -7.51 2.28
N ILE A 20 -8.30 -8.68 2.92
CA ILE A 20 -7.25 -9.73 2.90
C ILE A 20 -7.15 -10.49 1.57
N GLU A 21 -8.19 -10.45 0.74
CA GLU A 21 -8.25 -11.18 -0.54
C GLU A 21 -7.70 -10.38 -1.72
N THR A 22 -7.30 -9.13 -1.50
CA THR A 22 -6.82 -8.21 -2.55
C THR A 22 -5.44 -7.69 -2.19
N ASP A 23 -4.63 -7.34 -3.18
CA ASP A 23 -3.36 -6.65 -2.96
C ASP A 23 -3.52 -5.11 -2.95
N MET A 24 -4.73 -4.59 -2.93
CA MET A 24 -4.96 -3.15 -2.90
C MET A 24 -4.74 -2.57 -1.50
N VAL A 25 -3.99 -1.46 -1.44
CA VAL A 25 -3.67 -0.75 -0.21
C VAL A 25 -4.26 0.66 -0.28
N LEU A 26 -4.57 1.21 0.89
CA LEU A 26 -4.90 2.63 1.03
C LEU A 26 -3.74 3.37 1.69
N LEU A 27 -3.63 4.65 1.36
CA LEU A 27 -2.88 5.69 2.05
C LEU A 27 -3.83 6.88 2.20
N ASP A 28 -4.52 6.95 3.33
CA ASP A 28 -5.67 7.82 3.53
C ASP A 28 -6.71 7.63 2.40
N ASN A 29 -6.98 8.66 1.60
CA ASN A 29 -7.90 8.59 0.46
C ASN A 29 -7.26 8.14 -0.87
N HIS A 30 -5.98 7.77 -0.88
CA HIS A 30 -5.29 7.25 -2.06
C HIS A 30 -5.27 5.73 -2.05
N PHE A 31 -5.79 5.11 -3.10
CA PHE A 31 -5.84 3.66 -3.24
C PHE A 31 -5.00 3.22 -4.43
N PHE A 32 -4.18 2.20 -4.26
CA PHE A 32 -3.32 1.65 -5.30
C PHE A 32 -2.98 0.19 -5.02
N PHE A 33 -2.56 -0.54 -6.05
CA PHE A 33 -2.15 -1.93 -5.91
C PHE A 33 -0.75 -2.01 -5.30
N ALA A 34 -0.57 -2.89 -4.32
CA ALA A 34 0.74 -3.12 -3.69
C ALA A 34 1.76 -3.65 -4.69
N SER A 35 1.30 -4.40 -5.71
CA SER A 35 2.12 -4.82 -6.84
C SER A 35 2.70 -3.63 -7.62
N ASP A 36 1.88 -2.62 -7.93
CA ASP A 36 2.33 -1.40 -8.63
C ASP A 36 3.29 -0.56 -7.75
N MET A 37 2.93 -0.37 -6.47
CA MET A 37 3.80 0.31 -5.52
C MET A 37 5.17 -0.38 -5.41
N ALA A 38 5.20 -1.70 -5.33
CA ALA A 38 6.45 -2.46 -5.24
C ALA A 38 7.34 -2.25 -6.47
N VAL A 39 6.77 -2.28 -7.68
CA VAL A 39 7.51 -2.00 -8.93
C VAL A 39 8.12 -0.60 -8.92
N HIS A 40 7.36 0.41 -8.49
CA HIS A 40 7.87 1.77 -8.38
C HIS A 40 9.01 1.90 -7.38
N VAL A 41 8.87 1.26 -6.21
CA VAL A 41 9.90 1.24 -5.17
C VAL A 41 11.17 0.55 -5.66
N VAL A 42 11.05 -0.57 -6.39
CA VAL A 42 12.20 -1.23 -7.06
C VAL A 42 12.89 -0.24 -8.01
N GLY A 43 12.13 0.44 -8.85
CA GLY A 43 12.67 1.44 -9.78
C GLY A 43 13.41 2.58 -9.08
N MET A 44 12.90 3.08 -7.94
CA MET A 44 13.57 4.09 -7.14
C MET A 44 14.83 3.56 -6.44
N ALA A 45 14.77 2.34 -5.91
CA ALA A 45 15.88 1.71 -5.20
C ALA A 45 17.06 1.38 -6.12
N MET A 46 16.79 1.05 -7.38
CA MET A 46 17.80 0.75 -8.40
C MET A 46 18.28 1.98 -9.19
N GLY A 47 17.67 3.15 -8.96
CA GLY A 47 18.03 4.40 -9.64
C GLY A 47 19.45 4.90 -9.31
N GLU A 48 19.89 5.91 -10.08
CA GLU A 48 21.20 6.54 -9.88
C GLU A 48 21.34 7.15 -8.48
N SER A 49 22.36 6.69 -7.76
CA SER A 49 22.55 7.06 -6.36
C SER A 49 22.84 8.56 -6.19
N GLY A 50 22.11 9.19 -5.26
CA GLY A 50 22.35 10.58 -4.87
C GLY A 50 21.64 11.63 -5.73
N THR A 51 20.83 11.21 -6.71
CA THR A 51 19.98 12.11 -7.50
C THR A 51 18.54 12.08 -7.01
N THR A 52 17.85 13.22 -7.10
CA THR A 52 16.40 13.27 -6.86
C THR A 52 15.70 12.41 -7.92
N CYS A 53 14.93 11.44 -7.47
CA CYS A 53 14.13 10.59 -8.35
C CYS A 53 12.68 11.07 -8.29
N THR A 54 12.07 11.32 -9.45
CA THR A 54 10.63 11.62 -9.55
C THR A 54 9.96 10.60 -10.45
N GLN A 55 8.83 10.07 -9.99
CA GLN A 55 7.98 9.13 -10.73
C GLN A 55 6.52 9.59 -10.64
N GLU A 56 5.70 9.14 -11.57
CA GLU A 56 4.25 9.20 -11.46
C GLU A 56 3.73 7.82 -11.05
N TRP A 57 2.88 7.78 -10.03
CA TRP A 57 2.20 6.55 -9.61
C TRP A 57 0.74 6.61 -10.03
N ASP A 58 0.27 5.55 -10.68
CA ASP A 58 -1.16 5.37 -10.97
C ASP A 58 -1.90 5.05 -9.67
N VAL A 59 -2.95 5.84 -9.37
CA VAL A 59 -3.72 5.74 -8.13
C VAL A 59 -5.20 6.02 -8.38
N TYR A 60 -6.02 5.62 -7.43
CA TYR A 60 -7.43 6.01 -7.32
C TYR A 60 -7.58 6.92 -6.11
N VAL A 61 -7.90 8.20 -6.34
CA VAL A 61 -8.15 9.15 -5.26
C VAL A 61 -9.66 9.21 -5.03
N LEU A 62 -10.09 8.74 -3.87
CA LEU A 62 -11.51 8.68 -3.54
C LEU A 62 -11.93 9.91 -2.72
N GLU A 63 -13.11 10.43 -2.99
CA GLU A 63 -13.79 11.36 -2.09
C GLU A 63 -14.18 10.60 -0.81
N GLU A 64 -14.07 11.24 0.36
CA GLU A 64 -14.35 10.61 1.67
C GLU A 64 -15.73 9.92 1.70
N ALA A 65 -16.76 10.58 1.17
CA ALA A 65 -18.12 10.04 1.09
C ALA A 65 -18.26 8.78 0.20
N ARG A 66 -17.26 8.47 -0.61
CA ARG A 66 -17.26 7.29 -1.52
C ARG A 66 -16.41 6.14 -0.99
N ILE A 67 -15.59 6.34 0.04
CA ILE A 67 -14.69 5.32 0.59
C ILE A 67 -15.50 4.19 1.25
N GLY A 68 -16.50 4.55 2.07
CA GLY A 68 -17.27 3.59 2.86
C GLY A 68 -16.72 3.38 4.27
N ASN A 69 -17.42 2.57 5.07
CA ASN A 69 -17.09 2.31 6.46
C ASN A 69 -16.38 0.96 6.62
N LEU A 70 -15.07 0.98 6.84
CA LEU A 70 -14.27 -0.25 6.99
C LEU A 70 -14.76 -1.15 8.14
N MET A 71 -15.05 -0.59 9.31
CA MET A 71 -15.50 -1.39 10.45
C MET A 71 -16.88 -1.98 10.23
N GLY A 72 -17.79 -1.21 9.61
CA GLY A 72 -19.12 -1.69 9.25
C GLY A 72 -19.09 -2.76 8.14
N ALA A 73 -18.16 -2.66 7.20
CA ALA A 73 -17.94 -3.63 6.14
C ALA A 73 -17.40 -4.95 6.69
N ILE A 74 -16.43 -4.90 7.63
CA ILE A 74 -15.90 -6.07 8.33
C ILE A 74 -16.98 -6.83 9.09
N SER A 75 -17.89 -6.11 9.76
CA SER A 75 -19.00 -6.75 10.47
C SER A 75 -20.16 -7.16 9.56
N GLY A 76 -20.09 -6.85 8.25
CA GLY A 76 -21.14 -7.17 7.27
C GLY A 76 -22.43 -6.37 7.45
N VAL A 77 -22.43 -5.29 8.23
CA VAL A 77 -23.63 -4.48 8.54
C VAL A 77 -23.74 -3.26 7.65
N ASP A 78 -22.63 -2.82 7.08
CA ASP A 78 -22.56 -1.64 6.23
C ASP A 78 -21.63 -1.89 5.03
N LEU A 79 -22.24 -2.17 3.88
CA LEU A 79 -21.55 -2.47 2.63
C LEU A 79 -21.63 -1.32 1.61
N HIS A 80 -21.80 -0.07 2.08
CA HIS A 80 -21.76 1.09 1.19
C HIS A 80 -20.32 1.54 0.85
N GLY A 81 -20.21 2.32 -0.22
CA GLY A 81 -18.93 2.85 -0.68
C GLY A 81 -18.01 1.79 -1.27
N PHE A 82 -16.82 2.20 -1.68
CA PHE A 82 -15.86 1.34 -2.32
C PHE A 82 -15.45 0.14 -1.46
N ILE A 83 -15.09 0.38 -0.19
CA ILE A 83 -14.68 -0.66 0.74
C ILE A 83 -15.83 -1.65 0.96
N GLY A 84 -17.05 -1.15 1.18
CA GLY A 84 -18.22 -1.99 1.37
C GLY A 84 -18.52 -2.89 0.18
N GLU A 85 -18.41 -2.36 -1.05
CA GLU A 85 -18.60 -3.17 -2.25
C GLU A 85 -17.51 -4.25 -2.40
N VAL A 86 -16.24 -3.95 -2.09
CA VAL A 86 -15.19 -4.99 -2.06
C VAL A 86 -15.51 -6.08 -1.04
N TYR A 87 -15.99 -5.73 0.16
CA TYR A 87 -16.39 -6.71 1.18
C TYR A 87 -17.64 -7.52 0.80
N SER A 88 -18.50 -7.02 -0.10
CA SER A 88 -19.62 -7.81 -0.63
C SER A 88 -19.14 -8.97 -1.53
N HIS A 89 -18.00 -8.80 -2.20
CA HIS A 89 -17.34 -9.84 -3.01
C HIS A 89 -16.39 -10.71 -2.18
N PHE A 90 -15.73 -10.11 -1.18
CA PHE A 90 -14.74 -10.76 -0.32
C PHE A 90 -15.08 -10.51 1.16
N PRO A 91 -16.08 -11.21 1.71
CA PRO A 91 -16.50 -11.03 3.10
C PRO A 91 -15.38 -11.35 4.08
N PHE A 92 -15.47 -10.78 5.29
CA PHE A 92 -14.57 -11.15 6.37
C PHE A 92 -14.72 -12.65 6.68
N PRO A 93 -13.62 -13.41 6.88
CA PRO A 93 -13.71 -14.84 7.09
C PRO A 93 -14.45 -15.17 8.39
N CYS A 94 -15.26 -16.24 8.35
CA CYS A 94 -15.94 -16.75 9.55
C CYS A 94 -14.95 -17.38 10.54
N ASP A 95 -13.86 -17.96 10.04
CA ASP A 95 -12.79 -18.52 10.84
C ASP A 95 -11.68 -17.47 11.06
N PRO A 96 -11.40 -17.05 12.31
CA PRO A 96 -10.31 -16.13 12.63
C PRO A 96 -8.93 -16.61 12.18
N ASP A 97 -8.70 -17.93 12.06
CA ASP A 97 -7.42 -18.47 11.59
C ASP A 97 -7.21 -18.25 10.08
N GLU A 98 -8.30 -18.09 9.33
CA GLU A 98 -8.27 -17.72 7.91
C GLU A 98 -8.03 -16.22 7.69
N PHE A 99 -8.05 -15.41 8.75
CA PHE A 99 -7.69 -14.00 8.67
C PHE A 99 -6.18 -13.84 8.46
N LYS A 100 -5.78 -13.99 7.19
CA LYS A 100 -4.42 -13.93 6.65
C LYS A 100 -4.42 -13.21 5.31
N GLN A 101 -3.43 -12.36 5.07
CA GLN A 101 -3.28 -11.68 3.80
C GLN A 101 -2.99 -12.69 2.70
N ASN A 102 -3.83 -12.71 1.67
CA ASN A 102 -3.70 -13.62 0.55
C ASN A 102 -2.54 -13.17 -0.37
N PRO A 103 -1.45 -13.96 -0.50
CA PRO A 103 -0.35 -13.62 -1.41
C PRO A 103 -0.77 -13.59 -2.88
N GLU A 104 -1.86 -14.27 -3.24
CA GLU A 104 -2.40 -14.25 -4.59
C GLU A 104 -3.43 -13.13 -4.81
N GLY A 105 -3.53 -12.15 -3.91
CA GLY A 105 -4.48 -11.04 -4.02
C GLY A 105 -4.38 -10.26 -5.33
N TYR A 106 -3.19 -10.21 -5.95
CA TYR A 106 -2.96 -9.60 -7.26
C TYR A 106 -3.76 -10.26 -8.39
N THR A 107 -4.14 -11.54 -8.25
CA THR A 107 -4.98 -12.25 -9.24
C THR A 107 -6.39 -11.69 -9.30
N ARG A 108 -6.82 -10.93 -8.29
CA ARG A 108 -8.14 -10.28 -8.20
C ARG A 108 -8.15 -8.88 -8.80
N ARG A 109 -7.03 -8.40 -9.36
CA ARG A 109 -6.88 -7.04 -9.88
C ARG A 109 -8.01 -6.63 -10.81
N GLU A 110 -8.31 -7.43 -11.84
CA GLU A 110 -9.34 -7.07 -12.83
C GLU A 110 -10.70 -6.78 -12.18
N LEU A 111 -11.11 -7.60 -11.22
CA LEU A 111 -12.37 -7.41 -10.49
C LEU A 111 -12.31 -6.16 -9.60
N VAL A 112 -11.27 -6.03 -8.78
CA VAL A 112 -11.13 -4.92 -7.82
C VAL A 112 -10.97 -3.58 -8.52
N GLU A 113 -10.22 -3.55 -9.63
CA GLU A 113 -10.05 -2.41 -10.51
C GLU A 113 -11.39 -2.00 -11.14
N GLY A 114 -12.19 -2.97 -11.61
CA GLY A 114 -13.55 -2.70 -12.09
C GLY A 114 -14.49 -2.14 -11.01
N ILE A 115 -14.31 -2.51 -9.75
CA ILE A 115 -15.05 -1.97 -8.61
C ILE A 115 -14.63 -0.52 -8.33
N VAL A 116 -13.34 -0.26 -8.11
CA VAL A 116 -12.87 1.09 -7.73
C VAL A 116 -13.18 2.13 -8.81
N GLN A 117 -13.18 1.74 -10.09
CA GLN A 117 -13.51 2.63 -11.21
C GLN A 117 -14.96 3.16 -11.19
N ARG A 118 -15.87 2.53 -10.44
CA ARG A 118 -17.22 3.06 -10.20
C ARG A 118 -17.23 4.23 -9.21
N TYR A 119 -16.23 4.30 -8.32
CA TYR A 119 -16.15 5.28 -7.25
C TYR A 119 -15.18 6.42 -7.56
N ALA A 120 -14.08 6.14 -8.27
CA ALA A 120 -13.07 7.10 -8.65
C ALA A 120 -12.55 6.85 -10.07
N LYS A 121 -12.17 7.92 -10.76
CA LYS A 121 -11.46 7.79 -12.03
C LYS A 121 -9.98 7.43 -11.75
N PRO A 122 -9.33 6.68 -12.64
CA PRO A 122 -7.87 6.55 -12.61
C PRO A 122 -7.23 7.94 -12.58
N SER A 123 -6.24 8.10 -11.70
CA SER A 123 -5.51 9.34 -11.49
C SER A 123 -4.02 9.05 -11.36
N ARG A 124 -3.22 10.11 -11.32
CA ARG A 124 -1.77 10.02 -11.09
C ARG A 124 -1.35 10.97 -10.01
N ILE A 125 -0.43 10.54 -9.17
CA ILE A 125 0.25 11.39 -8.20
C ILE A 125 1.75 11.43 -8.47
N ALA A 126 2.34 12.59 -8.23
CA ALA A 126 3.78 12.73 -8.26
C ALA A 126 4.38 12.12 -6.98
N VAL A 127 5.36 11.24 -7.17
CA VAL A 127 6.19 10.69 -6.10
C VAL A 127 7.62 11.14 -6.31
N ALA A 128 8.20 11.77 -5.29
CA ALA A 128 9.54 12.35 -5.36
C ALA A 128 10.38 11.90 -4.17
N LEU A 129 11.51 11.29 -4.46
CA LEU A 129 12.51 10.87 -3.48
C LEU A 129 13.68 11.85 -3.53
N ASP A 130 13.98 12.47 -2.38
CA ASP A 130 15.14 13.31 -2.16
C ASP A 130 16.14 12.56 -1.27
N PRO A 131 17.23 11.99 -1.85
CA PRO A 131 18.21 11.26 -1.06
C PRO A 131 19.03 12.16 -0.13
N GLY A 132 19.17 13.45 -0.44
CA GLY A 132 19.93 14.41 0.36
C GLY A 132 19.18 14.79 1.63
N ALA A 133 17.89 15.09 1.50
CA ALA A 133 17.00 15.36 2.63
C ALA A 133 16.55 14.08 3.37
N LYS A 134 16.82 12.89 2.79
CA LYS A 134 16.28 11.60 3.25
C LYS A 134 14.76 11.62 3.38
N THR A 135 14.09 12.19 2.38
CA THR A 135 12.62 12.26 2.36
C THR A 135 12.04 11.69 1.08
N ILE A 136 10.81 11.20 1.19
CA ILE A 136 9.99 10.83 0.06
C ILE A 136 8.62 11.50 0.20
N ARG A 137 8.18 12.13 -0.89
CA ARG A 137 6.83 12.69 -1.02
C ARG A 137 6.01 11.77 -1.90
N ILE A 138 4.87 11.30 -1.40
CA ILE A 138 3.88 10.48 -2.13
C ILE A 138 2.61 11.31 -2.25
N GLY A 139 2.39 11.93 -3.42
CA GLY A 139 1.32 12.91 -3.58
C GLY A 139 1.52 14.09 -2.62
N GLN A 140 0.61 14.23 -1.66
CA GLN A 140 0.67 15.25 -0.61
C GLN A 140 1.38 14.81 0.67
N TYR A 141 1.68 13.52 0.82
CA TYR A 141 2.24 12.96 2.05
C TYR A 141 3.76 12.93 2.01
N LEU A 142 4.40 13.60 2.97
CA LEU A 142 5.85 13.58 3.16
C LEU A 142 6.25 12.61 4.27
N PHE A 143 7.26 11.78 4.00
CA PHE A 143 7.88 10.85 4.96
C PHE A 143 9.38 11.02 4.99
N ASP A 144 10.00 10.75 6.14
CA ASP A 144 11.43 10.48 6.23
C ASP A 144 11.74 9.02 5.86
N ASP A 145 13.03 8.69 5.77
CA ASP A 145 13.52 7.33 5.51
C ASP A 145 12.93 6.29 6.48
N LYS A 146 12.87 6.61 7.78
CA LYS A 146 12.30 5.72 8.82
C LYS A 146 10.80 5.50 8.65
N GLY A 147 10.03 6.57 8.46
CA GLY A 147 8.58 6.50 8.27
C GLY A 147 8.22 5.72 7.02
N PHE A 148 8.94 5.95 5.91
CA PHE A 148 8.72 5.18 4.69
C PHE A 148 9.12 3.70 4.85
N ARG A 149 10.25 3.41 5.53
CA ARG A 149 10.64 2.04 5.88
C ARG A 149 9.56 1.31 6.68
N HIS A 150 8.86 1.99 7.59
CA HIS A 150 7.74 1.38 8.31
C HIS A 150 6.59 0.99 7.38
N LEU A 151 6.29 1.77 6.34
CA LEU A 151 5.31 1.39 5.32
C LEU A 151 5.76 0.15 4.56
N LEU A 152 7.03 0.11 4.15
CA LEU A 152 7.60 -1.04 3.43
C LEU A 152 7.62 -2.30 4.31
N ASN A 153 7.98 -2.19 5.59
CA ASN A 153 7.93 -3.29 6.55
C ASN A 153 6.52 -3.82 6.74
N TYR A 154 5.51 -2.94 6.81
CA TYR A 154 4.11 -3.36 6.86
C TYR A 154 3.74 -4.22 5.64
N LEU A 155 4.14 -3.81 4.43
CA LEU A 155 3.89 -4.61 3.22
C LEU A 155 4.66 -5.94 3.26
N TRP A 156 5.91 -5.91 3.68
CA TRP A 156 6.77 -7.09 3.80
C TRP A 156 6.18 -8.18 4.70
N ILE A 157 5.65 -7.81 5.86
CA ILE A 157 5.06 -8.79 6.80
C ILE A 157 3.66 -9.25 6.37
N GLY A 158 3.01 -8.57 5.41
CA GLY A 158 1.64 -8.83 4.97
C GLY A 158 0.59 -8.09 5.82
N GLY A 159 0.99 -6.97 6.39
CA GLY A 159 0.22 -6.23 7.38
C GLY A 159 -0.07 -7.04 8.66
N TYR A 160 -1.07 -6.58 9.40
CA TYR A 160 -1.51 -7.21 10.67
C TYR A 160 -2.72 -8.12 10.46
N PRO A 161 -2.65 -9.00 9.45
CA PRO A 161 -2.90 -10.42 9.71
C PRO A 161 -1.69 -11.33 9.40
N LYS A 162 -0.64 -10.77 8.77
CA LYS A 162 0.48 -11.45 8.12
C LYS A 162 0.08 -12.24 6.88
N TRP A 163 1.07 -12.56 6.04
CA TRP A 163 0.87 -13.41 4.86
C TRP A 163 0.36 -14.81 5.22
N LYS A 164 -0.58 -15.32 4.42
CA LYS A 164 -1.05 -16.69 4.49
C LYS A 164 0.12 -17.66 4.29
N ALA A 165 0.22 -18.64 5.19
CA ALA A 165 1.34 -19.60 5.25
C ALA A 165 2.74 -18.95 5.35
N GLY A 166 2.84 -17.66 5.70
CA GLY A 166 4.12 -16.94 5.73
C GLY A 166 4.76 -16.72 4.37
N MET A 167 3.99 -16.84 3.27
CA MET A 167 4.52 -16.71 1.91
C MET A 167 4.32 -15.30 1.38
N GLN A 168 5.39 -14.55 1.20
CA GLN A 168 5.36 -13.26 0.50
C GLN A 168 5.15 -13.47 -1.01
N PRO A 169 4.36 -12.62 -1.69
CA PRO A 169 4.28 -12.65 -3.14
C PRO A 169 5.57 -12.14 -3.79
N GLY A 170 5.79 -12.55 -5.05
CA GLY A 170 7.03 -12.27 -5.78
C GLY A 170 7.40 -10.79 -5.83
N TYR A 171 6.42 -9.90 -6.05
CA TYR A 171 6.65 -8.44 -6.11
C TYR A 171 7.15 -7.85 -4.77
N ILE A 172 6.74 -8.42 -3.63
CA ILE A 172 7.22 -8.01 -2.30
C ILE A 172 8.64 -8.50 -2.06
N ILE A 173 8.97 -9.72 -2.48
CA ILE A 173 10.33 -10.28 -2.39
C ILE A 173 11.30 -9.45 -3.24
N GLU A 174 10.90 -9.13 -4.47
CA GLU A 174 11.69 -8.29 -5.38
C GLU A 174 11.93 -6.89 -4.80
N MET A 175 10.88 -6.26 -4.29
CA MET A 175 10.96 -4.96 -3.61
C MET A 175 11.94 -4.99 -2.44
N LYS A 176 11.83 -5.98 -1.54
CA LYS A 176 12.74 -6.13 -0.41
C LYS A 176 14.20 -6.23 -0.89
N ASN A 177 14.46 -7.14 -1.82
CA ASN A 177 15.81 -7.37 -2.32
C ASN A 177 16.39 -6.11 -2.95
N ALA A 178 15.61 -5.38 -3.75
CA ALA A 178 16.04 -4.14 -4.38
C ALA A 178 16.40 -3.05 -3.37
N VAL A 179 15.58 -2.89 -2.33
CA VAL A 179 15.80 -1.91 -1.26
C VAL A 179 17.06 -2.25 -0.45
N GLU A 180 17.25 -3.52 -0.06
CA GLU A 180 18.39 -3.94 0.75
C GLU A 180 19.73 -3.80 0.04
N ILE A 181 19.77 -4.01 -1.28
CA ILE A 181 21.01 -3.82 -2.07
C ILE A 181 21.16 -2.41 -2.62
N SER A 182 20.21 -1.51 -2.36
CA SER A 182 20.21 -0.16 -2.93
C SER A 182 21.43 0.63 -2.46
N ARG A 183 22.03 1.34 -3.42
CA ARG A 183 23.10 2.30 -3.14
C ARG A 183 22.59 3.70 -2.79
N SER A 184 21.29 3.95 -2.99
CA SER A 184 20.64 5.23 -2.68
C SER A 184 20.79 5.55 -1.19
N PRO A 185 21.27 6.76 -0.82
CA PRO A 185 21.35 7.18 0.58
C PRO A 185 20.03 7.09 1.36
N PHE A 186 18.89 7.16 0.66
CA PHE A 186 17.56 7.05 1.24
C PHE A 186 17.25 5.62 1.71
N PHE A 187 17.66 4.61 0.94
CA PHE A 187 17.42 3.19 1.26
C PHE A 187 18.57 2.53 2.01
N ARG A 188 19.72 3.20 2.11
CA ARG A 188 20.90 2.70 2.82
C ARG A 188 20.55 2.33 4.27
N ASP A 189 21.04 1.19 4.72
CA ASP A 189 20.79 0.63 6.06
C ASP A 189 19.32 0.26 6.33
N THR A 190 18.50 0.17 5.27
CA THR A 190 17.15 -0.40 5.36
C THR A 190 17.27 -1.91 5.46
N ALA A 191 16.84 -2.45 6.59
CA ALA A 191 16.62 -3.88 6.79
C ALA A 191 15.12 -4.10 7.04
N PHE A 192 14.56 -5.15 6.45
CA PHE A 192 13.22 -5.58 6.79
C PHE A 192 13.26 -6.45 8.04
N ASP A 193 12.26 -6.27 8.91
CA ASP A 193 12.12 -7.05 10.14
C ASP A 193 11.57 -8.47 9.87
#